data_AF-A0A381KLT9-F1
#
_entry.id   AF-A0A381KLT9-F1
#
_cell.length_a   1.000
_cell.length_b   1.000
_cell.length_c   1.000
_cell.angle_alpha   90.00
_cell.angle_beta   90.00
_cell.angle_gamma   90.00
#
_symmetry.space_group_name_H-M   'P 1'
#
loop_
_entity.id
_entity.type
_entity.pdbx_description
1 polymer ?
#
loop_
_entity_poly.entity_id
_entity_poly.type
_entity_poly.pdbx_seq_one_letter_code
_entity_poly.pdbx_strand_id
1 'polypeptide(L)'
;MFPGYERAYVNNDYIQSVVMCKAIPYIVPIVYDDEIIKEQVSNIDALILSGGQDVNPLIWKEEPHNKLGAISPKRDSFDMKLLKHALDMKKQF
;
A
#
# COMPACT_ATOMS: atom_id res chain seq x y z
N MET A 1 11.60 -8.87 19.68
CA MET A 1 10.36 -8.60 18.92
C MET A 1 9.33 -9.62 19.37
N PHE A 2 8.14 -9.22 19.82
CA PHE A 2 7.13 -10.16 20.30
C PHE A 2 6.37 -10.78 19.12
N PRO A 3 6.32 -12.12 18.99
CA PRO A 3 5.51 -12.79 17.97
C PRO A 3 4.02 -12.46 18.15
N GLY A 4 3.32 -12.13 17.06
CA GLY A 4 1.85 -11.97 17.04
C GLY A 4 1.32 -10.53 17.03
N TYR A 5 2.15 -9.52 17.27
CA TYR A 5 1.74 -8.11 17.13
C TYR A 5 1.90 -7.65 15.69
N GLU A 6 0.78 -7.35 15.03
CA GLU A 6 0.80 -6.67 13.73
C GLU A 6 1.44 -5.28 13.87
N ARG A 7 2.17 -4.86 12.84
CA ARG A 7 2.86 -3.55 12.79
C ARG A 7 2.62 -2.91 11.44
N ALA A 8 2.36 -1.61 11.45
CA ALA A 8 2.45 -0.79 10.27
C ALA A 8 3.88 -0.22 10.18
N TYR A 9 4.58 -0.50 9.09
CA TYR A 9 5.90 0.04 8.82
C TYR A 9 6.17 0.06 7.31
N VAL A 10 7.20 0.79 6.91
CA VAL A 10 7.75 0.77 5.55
C VAL A 10 9.28 0.81 5.64
N ASN A 11 9.99 0.31 4.63
CA ASN A 11 11.45 0.44 4.58
C ASN A 11 11.86 1.92 4.59
N ASN A 12 12.90 2.26 5.36
CA ASN A 12 13.34 3.63 5.54
C ASN A 12 13.76 4.31 4.22
N ASP A 13 14.20 3.53 3.23
CA ASP A 13 14.59 4.04 1.91
C ASP A 13 13.46 4.79 1.21
N TYR A 14 12.20 4.34 1.35
CA TYR A 14 11.04 5.07 0.84
C TYR A 14 10.89 6.43 1.54
N ILE A 15 11.01 6.45 2.87
CA ILE A 15 10.86 7.66 3.68
C ILE A 15 11.95 8.68 3.31
N GLN A 16 13.21 8.24 3.29
CA GLN A 16 14.35 9.12 2.98
C GLN A 16 14.30 9.62 1.54
N SER A 17 13.85 8.80 0.58
CA SER A 17 13.69 9.22 -0.81
C SER A 17 12.71 10.38 -0.97
N VAL A 18 11.58 10.34 -0.26
CA VAL A 18 10.60 11.44 -0.25
C VAL A 18 11.21 12.71 0.37
N VAL A 19 11.94 12.57 1.49
CA VAL A 19 12.60 13.70 2.18
C VAL A 19 13.67 14.34 1.28
N MET A 20 14.46 13.54 0.55
CA MET A 20 15.48 14.03 -0.38
C MET A 20 14.87 14.88 -1.52
N CYS A 21 13.63 14.58 -1.92
CA CYS A 21 12.86 15.38 -2.87
C CYS A 21 12.22 16.64 -2.25
N LYS A 22 12.51 16.95 -0.97
CA LYS A 22 11.90 18.05 -0.19
C LYS A 22 10.38 17.93 -0.03
N ALA A 23 9.84 16.72 -0.11
CA ALA A 23 8.43 16.42 0.12
C ALA A 23 8.21 15.93 1.57
N ILE A 24 6.94 15.87 2.00
CA ILE A 24 6.55 15.47 3.37
C ILE A 24 6.09 13.99 3.34
N PRO A 25 6.83 13.06 3.98
CA PRO A 25 6.44 11.65 3.99
C PRO A 25 5.35 11.38 5.03
N TYR A 26 4.32 10.63 4.62
CA TYR A 26 3.34 10.02 5.51
C TYR A 26 3.32 8.50 5.29
N ILE A 27 3.24 7.73 6.39
CA ILE A 27 2.91 6.31 6.31
C ILE A 27 1.38 6.21 6.35
N VAL A 28 0.80 5.63 5.30
CA VAL A 28 -0.64 5.39 5.22
C VAL A 28 -0.93 3.99 5.80
N PRO A 29 -1.56 3.88 6.99
CA PRO A 29 -1.81 2.58 7.60
C PRO A 29 -2.92 1.83 6.87
N ILE A 30 -2.75 0.51 6.74
CA ILE A 30 -3.77 -0.38 6.15
C ILE A 30 -5.01 -0.41 7.05
N VAL A 31 -6.15 -0.01 6.50
CA VAL A 31 -7.48 -0.08 7.11
C VAL A 31 -8.47 -0.76 6.17
N TYR A 32 -9.66 -1.11 6.65
CA TYR A 32 -10.65 -1.86 5.88
C TYR A 32 -11.77 -1.00 5.28
N ASP A 33 -12.12 0.08 5.97
CA ASP A 33 -13.22 0.99 5.63
C ASP A 33 -12.88 1.81 4.38
N ASP A 34 -13.70 1.70 3.33
CA ASP A 34 -13.43 2.34 2.04
C ASP A 34 -13.51 3.88 2.11
N GLU A 35 -14.40 4.44 2.94
CA GLU A 35 -14.50 5.89 3.08
C GLU A 35 -13.29 6.45 3.83
N ILE A 36 -12.74 5.71 4.80
CA ILE A 36 -11.49 6.08 5.45
C ILE A 36 -10.32 5.99 4.47
N ILE A 37 -10.27 4.97 3.60
CA ILE A 37 -9.23 4.85 2.57
C ILE A 37 -9.31 6.03 1.59
N LYS A 38 -10.52 6.37 1.15
CA LYS A 38 -10.75 7.53 0.29
C LYS A 38 -10.29 8.82 0.94
N GLU A 39 -10.54 9.00 2.24
CA GLU A 39 -10.08 10.16 2.99
C GLU A 39 -8.55 10.16 3.20
N GLN A 40 -7.93 8.98 3.36
CA GLN A 40 -6.46 8.89 3.34
C GLN A 40 -5.87 9.41 2.02
N VAL A 41 -6.49 9.08 0.88
CA VAL A 41 -6.05 9.54 -0.45
C VAL A 41 -6.36 11.03 -0.68
N SER A 42 -7.48 11.54 -0.15
CA SER A 42 -7.84 12.96 -0.30
C SER A 42 -6.80 13.89 0.34
N ASN A 43 -6.22 13.46 1.47
CA ASN A 43 -5.27 14.21 2.30
C ASN A 43 -3.78 14.13 1.86
N ILE A 44 -3.46 13.46 0.75
CA ILE A 44 -2.08 13.38 0.22
C ILE A 44 -2.00 13.98 -1.19
N ASP A 45 -0.83 14.51 -1.57
CA ASP A 45 -0.61 15.04 -2.92
C ASP A 45 -0.24 13.94 -3.93
N ALA A 46 0.51 12.95 -3.48
CA ALA A 46 0.97 11.82 -4.27
C ALA A 46 1.03 10.54 -3.41
N LEU A 47 0.87 9.39 -4.06
CA LEU A 47 0.93 8.07 -3.44
C LEU A 47 2.21 7.36 -3.88
N ILE A 48 2.85 6.59 -3.00
CA ILE A 48 3.94 5.69 -3.38
C ILE A 48 3.55 4.29 -2.90
N LEU A 49 3.44 3.36 -3.84
CA LEU A 49 3.27 1.94 -3.51
C LEU A 49 4.64 1.33 -3.20
N SER A 50 4.86 1.05 -1.92
CA SER A 50 6.09 0.39 -1.49
C SER A 50 6.14 -1.08 -1.94
N GLY A 51 7.33 -1.66 -1.98
CA GLY A 51 7.51 -3.10 -2.20
C GLY A 51 7.05 -3.92 -1.00
N GLY A 52 6.97 -5.24 -1.14
CA GLY A 52 6.59 -6.12 -0.05
C GLY A 52 6.27 -7.53 -0.54
N GLN A 53 5.21 -8.09 0.02
CA GLN A 53 4.65 -9.39 -0.36
C GLN A 53 4.20 -9.42 -1.82
N ASP A 54 4.18 -10.63 -2.39
CA ASP A 54 3.64 -10.86 -3.73
C ASP A 54 2.14 -10.59 -3.72
N VAL A 55 1.62 -10.10 -4.85
CA VAL A 55 0.18 -9.86 -5.01
C VAL A 55 -0.53 -11.19 -5.25
N ASN A 56 -1.68 -11.39 -4.62
CA ASN A 56 -2.48 -12.60 -4.79
C ASN A 56 -2.91 -12.80 -6.26
N PRO A 57 -2.46 -13.88 -6.94
CA PRO A 57 -2.74 -14.10 -8.36
C PRO A 57 -4.21 -14.35 -8.69
N LEU A 58 -5.01 -14.72 -7.69
CA LEU A 58 -6.46 -14.86 -7.86
C LEU A 58 -7.14 -13.54 -8.23
N ILE A 59 -6.52 -12.39 -7.96
CA ILE A 59 -7.04 -11.07 -8.34
C ILE A 59 -7.14 -10.94 -9.87
N TRP A 60 -6.24 -11.58 -10.61
CA TRP A 60 -6.29 -11.65 -12.08
C TRP A 60 -6.62 -13.07 -12.59
N LYS A 61 -7.24 -13.90 -11.75
CA LYS A 61 -7.76 -15.25 -12.07
C LYS A 61 -6.68 -16.25 -12.48
N GLU A 62 -5.47 -16.13 -11.92
CA GLU A 62 -4.42 -17.13 -12.07
C GLU A 62 -4.29 -18.00 -10.82
N GLU A 63 -3.95 -19.27 -11.04
CA GLU A 63 -3.67 -20.21 -9.96
C GLU A 63 -2.31 -19.91 -9.29
N PRO A 64 -2.20 -20.01 -7.96
CA PRO A 64 -0.92 -19.92 -7.26
C PRO A 64 0.09 -20.94 -7.79
N HIS A 65 1.35 -20.53 -7.98
CA HIS A 65 2.42 -21.41 -8.43
C HIS A 65 3.48 -21.65 -7.35
N ASN A 66 4.29 -22.69 -7.50
CA ASN A 66 5.29 -23.14 -6.51
C ASN A 66 6.38 -22.13 -6.13
N LYS A 67 6.50 -21.03 -6.88
CA LYS A 67 7.49 -19.96 -6.63
C LYS A 67 6.86 -18.69 -6.05
N LEU A 68 5.55 -18.70 -5.80
CA LEU A 68 4.84 -17.58 -5.19
C LEU A 68 5.38 -17.37 -3.77
N GLY A 69 5.79 -16.16 -3.47
CA GLY A 69 6.19 -15.73 -2.14
C GLY A 69 5.01 -15.61 -1.19
N ALA A 70 5.26 -15.02 -0.02
CA ALA A 70 4.18 -14.70 0.89
C ALA A 70 3.26 -13.65 0.26
N ILE A 71 1.95 -13.85 0.37
CA ILE A 71 0.91 -12.90 -0.06
C ILE A 71 0.26 -12.22 1.14
N SER A 72 -0.41 -11.09 0.90
CA SER A 72 -1.29 -10.47 1.90
C SER A 72 -2.57 -9.98 1.26
N PRO A 73 -3.65 -10.78 1.31
CA PRO A 73 -4.96 -10.37 0.77
C PRO A 73 -5.49 -9.06 1.38
N LYS A 74 -5.15 -8.79 2.65
CA LYS A 74 -5.47 -7.52 3.33
C LYS A 74 -4.80 -6.34 2.65
N ARG A 75 -3.50 -6.47 2.34
CA ARG A 75 -2.73 -5.45 1.65
C ARG A 75 -3.20 -5.30 0.20
N ASP A 76 -3.38 -6.40 -0.52
CA ASP A 76 -3.81 -6.36 -1.92
C ASP A 76 -5.14 -5.63 -2.08
N SER A 77 -6.12 -5.92 -1.20
CA SER A 77 -7.40 -5.22 -1.21
C SER A 77 -7.26 -3.72 -0.91
N PHE A 78 -6.38 -3.36 0.02
CA PHE A 78 -6.13 -1.97 0.40
C PHE A 78 -5.41 -1.19 -0.71
N ASP A 79 -4.33 -1.74 -1.28
CA ASP A 79 -3.55 -1.11 -2.36
C ASP A 79 -4.42 -0.90 -3.62
N MET A 80 -5.30 -1.86 -3.95
CA MET A 80 -6.25 -1.72 -5.06
C MET A 80 -7.26 -0.58 -4.83
N LYS A 81 -7.74 -0.40 -3.60
CA LYS A 81 -8.64 0.72 -3.24
C LYS A 81 -7.90 2.06 -3.25
N LEU A 82 -6.69 2.13 -2.70
CA LEU A 82 -5.84 3.31 -2.76
C LEU A 82 -5.62 3.76 -4.21
N LEU A 83 -5.23 2.83 -5.08
CA LEU A 83 -5.02 3.09 -6.51
C LEU A 83 -6.29 3.60 -7.19
N LYS A 84 -7.43 2.96 -6.93
CA LYS A 84 -8.71 3.39 -7.49
C LYS A 84 -9.04 4.83 -7.09
N HIS A 85 -9.00 5.15 -5.80
CA HIS A 85 -9.30 6.49 -5.31
C HIS A 85 -8.27 7.52 -5.82
N ALA A 86 -6.99 7.14 -5.91
CA ALA A 86 -5.94 8.01 -6.44
C ALA A 86 -6.16 8.33 -7.93
N LEU A 87 -6.55 7.34 -8.73
CA LEU A 87 -6.92 7.50 -10.14
C LEU A 87 -8.15 8.42 -10.30
N ASP A 88 -9.21 8.17 -9.54
CA ASP A 88 -10.44 8.96 -9.58
C ASP A 88 -10.18 10.43 -9.21
N MET A 89 -9.27 10.68 -8.27
CA MET A 89 -8.84 12.01 -7.83
C MET A 89 -7.68 12.60 -8.63
N LYS A 90 -7.15 11.89 -9.63
CA LYS A 90 -6.00 12.30 -10.45
C LYS A 90 -4.74 12.63 -9.63
N LYS A 91 -4.51 11.89 -8.54
CA LYS A 91 -3.27 11.96 -7.75
C LYS A 91 -2.12 11.34 -8.55
N GLN A 92 -0.89 11.82 -8.33
CA GLN A 92 0.30 11.17 -8.88
C GLN A 92 0.63 9.92 -8.05
N PHE A 93 1.03 8.83 -8.71
CA PHE A 93 1.46 7.59 -8.06
C PHE A 93 2.46 6.79 -8.90
#